data_AF-A0A8T3Z710-F1
#
_entry.id   AF-A0A8T3Z710-F1
#
_cell.length_a   1.000
_cell.length_b   1.000
_cell.length_c   1.000
_cell.angle_alpha   90.00
_cell.angle_beta   90.00
_cell.angle_gamma   90.00
#
_symmetry.space_group_name_H-M   'P 1'
#
loop_
_entity.id
_entity.type
_entity.pdbx_description
1 polymer ?
#
loop_
_entity_poly.entity_id
_entity_poly.type
_entity_poly.pdbx_seq_one_letter_code
_entity_poly.pdbx_strand_id
1 'polypeptide(L)'
;MLEITVHEIRGNCPVYKQGDRMVFKDPEIDLDKTDALCTHALSTLLHYTTILEHEWIPLTLGLTKEGDEEHAYLQCVDPGKPYTDGGTVIFKCRKLEE
;
A
#
# COMPACT_ATOMS: atom_id res chain seq x y z
N MET A 1 -10.50 0.71 -9.61
CA MET A 1 -10.30 0.45 -8.17
C MET A 1 -8.93 -0.17 -7.94
N LEU A 2 -8.29 0.19 -6.84
CA LEU A 2 -7.05 -0.42 -6.35
C LEU A 2 -7.31 -1.16 -5.05
N GLU A 3 -6.79 -2.38 -4.95
CA GLU A 3 -6.70 -3.08 -3.67
C GLU A 3 -5.26 -3.00 -3.17
N ILE A 4 -5.09 -2.58 -1.91
CA ILE A 4 -3.82 -2.51 -1.22
C ILE A 4 -3.89 -3.45 -0.03
N THR A 5 -3.01 -4.45 0.00
CA THR A 5 -2.91 -5.43 1.09
C THR A 5 -1.65 -5.19 1.89
N VAL A 6 -1.75 -5.32 3.22
CA VAL A 6 -0.58 -5.39 4.11
C VAL A 6 0.14 -6.72 3.86
N HIS A 7 1.20 -6.68 3.05
CA HIS A 7 1.91 -7.86 2.59
C HIS A 7 2.90 -8.39 3.62
N GLU A 8 3.66 -7.48 4.24
CA GLU A 8 4.68 -7.83 5.23
C GLU A 8 4.79 -6.72 6.28
N ILE A 9 5.00 -7.09 7.55
CA ILE A 9 5.35 -6.16 8.62
C ILE A 9 6.73 -6.56 9.14
N ARG A 10 7.68 -5.62 9.10
CA ARG A 10 9.04 -5.79 9.64
C ARG A 10 9.18 -4.93 10.89
N GLY A 11 9.22 -5.58 12.06
CA GLY A 11 9.17 -4.89 13.35
C GLY A 11 7.74 -4.87 13.88
N ASN A 12 7.27 -3.72 14.34
CA ASN A 12 5.95 -3.57 14.94
C ASN A 12 5.12 -2.47 14.27
N CYS A 13 3.85 -2.74 13.95
CA CYS A 13 2.88 -1.73 13.53
C CYS A 13 1.69 -1.74 14.51
N PRO A 14 1.33 -0.59 15.13
CA PRO A 14 0.21 -0.55 16.06
C PRO A 14 -1.17 -0.47 15.37
N VAL A 15 -1.20 -0.20 14.06
CA VAL A 15 -2.45 -0.03 13.29
C VAL A 15 -2.77 -1.27 12.48
N TYR A 16 -1.81 -1.73 11.67
CA TYR A 16 -2.02 -2.79 10.70
C TYR A 16 -1.62 -4.17 11.21
N LYS A 17 -2.28 -5.19 10.67
CA LYS A 17 -1.92 -6.61 10.73
C LYS A 17 -1.67 -7.14 9.33
N GLN A 18 -0.84 -8.16 9.22
CA GLN A 18 -0.59 -8.81 7.93
C GLN A 18 -1.90 -9.36 7.36
N GLY A 19 -2.21 -9.02 6.11
CA GLY A 19 -3.44 -9.40 5.43
C GLY A 19 -4.57 -8.36 5.50
N ASP A 20 -4.46 -7.30 6.32
CA ASP A 20 -5.39 -6.17 6.29
C ASP A 20 -5.45 -5.56 4.88
N ARG A 21 -6.64 -5.13 4.47
CA ARG A 21 -6.92 -4.61 3.13
C ARG A 21 -7.43 -3.19 3.20
N MET A 22 -7.13 -2.44 2.14
CA MET A 22 -7.69 -1.13 1.84
C MET A 22 -8.11 -1.12 0.37
N VAL A 23 -9.25 -0.54 0.07
CA VAL A 23 -9.73 -0.40 -1.31
C VAL A 23 -9.91 1.08 -1.64
N PHE A 24 -9.20 1.52 -2.67
CA PHE A 24 -9.27 2.88 -3.20
C PHE A 24 -10.06 2.86 -4.51
N LYS A 25 -10.95 3.83 -4.64
CA LYS A 25 -11.73 4.13 -5.84
C LYS A 25 -11.63 5.64 -6.03
N ASP A 26 -10.50 6.09 -6.58
CA ASP A 26 -10.14 7.50 -6.68
C ASP A 26 -11.33 8.39 -7.06
N PRO A 27 -11.60 9.46 -6.29
CA PRO A 27 -10.86 9.96 -5.13
C PRO A 27 -11.29 9.35 -3.77
N GLU A 28 -12.17 8.34 -3.76
CA GLU A 28 -12.79 7.76 -2.57
C GLU A 28 -11.99 6.58 -2.01
N ILE A 29 -12.17 6.33 -0.70
CA ILE A 29 -11.75 5.09 -0.04
C ILE A 29 -13.03 4.31 0.29
N ASP A 30 -13.11 3.07 -0.17
CA ASP A 30 -14.22 2.16 0.14
C ASP A 30 -14.07 1.67 1.58
N LEU A 31 -14.77 2.32 2.51
CA LEU A 31 -14.68 2.03 3.94
C LEU A 31 -15.26 0.66 4.31
N ASP A 32 -16.20 0.13 3.52
CA ASP A 32 -16.79 -1.20 3.76
C ASP A 32 -15.82 -2.33 3.43
N LYS A 33 -14.80 -2.05 2.60
CA LYS A 33 -13.75 -3.00 2.20
C LYS A 33 -12.37 -2.64 2.76
N THR A 34 -12.32 -1.75 3.73
CA THR A 34 -11.07 -1.29 4.34
C THR A 34 -11.03 -1.66 5.82
N ASP A 35 -10.06 -2.48 6.20
CA ASP A 35 -9.93 -3.02 7.56
C ASP A 35 -9.35 -1.98 8.54
N ALA A 36 -8.40 -1.16 8.07
CA ALA A 36 -7.74 -0.14 8.89
C ALA A 36 -7.16 1.00 8.03
N LEU A 37 -7.06 2.19 8.64
CA LEU A 37 -6.40 3.35 8.03
C LEU A 37 -5.37 3.95 9.00
N CYS A 38 -4.13 4.12 8.53
CA CYS A 38 -3.07 4.82 9.23
C CYS A 38 -2.78 6.14 8.52
N THR A 39 -2.93 7.27 9.23
CA THR A 39 -2.64 8.61 8.67
C THR A 39 -1.18 8.78 8.23
N HIS A 40 -0.24 8.06 8.85
CA HIS A 40 1.16 8.06 8.41
C HIS A 40 1.34 7.30 7.09
N ALA A 41 0.72 6.13 6.94
CA ALA A 41 0.82 5.33 5.71
C ALA A 41 0.12 6.02 4.53
N LEU A 42 -0.99 6.71 4.77
CA LEU A 42 -1.71 7.47 3.74
C LEU A 42 -0.81 8.44 2.98
N SER A 43 0.20 9.03 3.63
CA SER A 43 1.14 9.94 2.94
C SER A 43 1.85 9.29 1.75
N THR A 44 2.26 8.02 1.88
CA THR A 44 2.87 7.25 0.79
C THR A 44 1.84 6.69 -0.16
N LEU A 45 0.73 6.14 0.36
CA LEU A 45 -0.29 5.49 -0.47
C LEU A 45 -0.93 6.49 -1.44
N LEU A 46 -1.33 7.66 -0.95
CA LEU A 46 -2.00 8.69 -1.74
C LEU A 46 -1.11 9.28 -2.85
N HIS A 47 0.21 9.17 -2.72
CA HIS A 47 1.12 9.62 -3.79
C HIS A 47 0.97 8.78 -5.07
N TYR A 48 0.61 7.50 -4.94
CA TYR A 48 0.56 6.55 -6.04
C TYR A 48 -0.85 6.11 -6.44
N THR A 49 -1.85 6.23 -5.56
CA THR A 49 -3.21 5.72 -5.82
C THR A 49 -3.80 6.29 -7.09
N THR A 50 -3.75 7.61 -7.30
CA THR A 50 -4.36 8.25 -8.47
C THR A 50 -3.71 7.76 -9.77
N ILE A 51 -2.37 7.76 -9.87
CA ILE A 51 -1.71 7.30 -11.10
C ILE A 51 -1.93 5.81 -11.35
N LEU A 52 -1.76 4.94 -10.34
CA LEU A 52 -1.89 3.49 -10.52
C LEU A 52 -3.34 3.07 -10.83
N GLU A 53 -4.33 3.81 -10.33
CA GLU A 53 -5.72 3.52 -10.65
C GLU A 53 -6.05 3.90 -12.10
N HIS A 54 -5.64 5.10 -12.54
CA HIS A 54 -5.86 5.55 -13.92
C HIS A 54 -5.05 4.72 -14.92
N GLU A 55 -3.76 4.54 -14.68
CA GLU A 55 -2.83 3.84 -15.56
C GLU A 55 -1.95 2.87 -14.76
N TRP A 56 -2.12 1.57 -15.02
CA TRP A 56 -1.37 0.55 -14.30
C TRP A 56 0.03 0.38 -14.92
N ILE A 57 0.99 1.14 -14.42
CA ILE A 57 2.39 1.18 -14.91
C ILE A 57 3.43 0.97 -13.79
N PRO A 58 3.29 -0.04 -12.91
CA PRO A 58 4.16 -0.19 -11.73
C PRO A 58 5.63 -0.42 -12.10
N LEU A 59 5.92 -1.08 -13.22
CA LEU A 59 7.28 -1.33 -13.68
C LEU A 59 7.98 -0.02 -14.09
N THR A 60 7.29 0.81 -14.87
CA THR A 60 7.80 2.14 -15.29
C THR A 60 8.04 3.06 -14.09
N LEU A 61 7.20 2.97 -13.06
CA LEU A 61 7.33 3.73 -11.83
C LEU A 61 8.39 3.16 -10.85
N GLY A 62 9.02 2.02 -11.18
CA GLY A 62 10.01 1.38 -10.31
C GLY A 62 9.42 0.78 -9.03
N LEU A 63 8.12 0.47 -9.03
CA LEU A 63 7.39 -0.08 -7.88
C LEU A 63 7.33 -1.61 -7.90
N THR A 64 7.84 -2.24 -8.95
CA THR A 64 7.93 -3.69 -9.08
C THR A 64 9.13 -4.07 -9.95
N LYS A 65 9.32 -5.37 -10.17
CA LYS A 65 10.37 -5.95 -11.01
C LYS A 65 9.77 -6.59 -12.26
N GLU A 66 10.61 -6.82 -13.27
CA GLU A 66 10.22 -7.60 -14.46
C GLU A 66 9.68 -8.98 -14.06
N GLY A 67 8.55 -9.38 -14.66
CA GLY A 67 7.83 -10.61 -14.35
C GLY A 67 6.87 -10.53 -13.15
N ASP A 68 6.69 -9.37 -12.53
CA ASP A 68 5.70 -9.12 -11.46
C ASP A 68 4.90 -7.83 -11.71
N GLU A 69 4.61 -7.53 -12.98
CA GLU A 69 3.94 -6.30 -13.45
C GLU A 69 2.49 -6.18 -12.98
N GLU A 70 1.86 -7.27 -12.57
CA GLU A 70 0.51 -7.28 -11.96
C GLU A 70 0.48 -6.70 -10.54
N HIS A 71 1.66 -6.38 -9.97
CA HIS A 71 1.77 -5.88 -8.61
C HIS A 71 2.62 -4.61 -8.53
N ALA A 72 2.32 -3.77 -7.54
CA ALA A 72 3.16 -2.66 -7.11
C ALA A 72 3.44 -2.80 -5.60
N TYR A 73 4.64 -2.43 -5.16
CA TYR A 73 5.02 -2.49 -3.76
C TYR A 73 5.33 -1.11 -3.22
N LEU A 74 4.70 -0.76 -2.11
CA LEU A 74 4.88 0.51 -1.41
C LEU A 74 5.32 0.25 0.01
N GLN A 75 5.97 1.23 0.64
CA GLN A 75 6.50 1.08 2.00
C GLN A 75 5.99 2.19 2.91
N CYS A 76 5.59 1.84 4.14
CA CYS A 76 5.30 2.80 5.20
C CYS A 76 6.54 3.64 5.58
N VAL A 77 6.30 4.88 6.00
CA VAL A 77 7.36 5.85 6.34
C VAL A 77 8.12 5.53 7.63
N ASP A 78 7.61 4.66 8.50
CA ASP A 78 8.28 4.32 9.77
C ASP A 78 9.55 3.48 9.48
N PRO A 79 10.75 3.99 9.78
CA PRO A 79 12.00 3.29 9.49
C PRO A 79 12.28 2.11 10.43
N GLY A 80 11.59 2.00 11.57
CA GLY A 80 11.89 1.02 12.60
C GLY A 80 13.21 1.27 13.34
N LYS A 81 13.70 0.24 14.03
CA LYS A 81 14.93 0.30 14.85
C LYS A 81 16.18 0.57 13.98
N PRO A 82 17.16 1.36 14.47
CA PRO A 82 17.25 1.92 15.83
C PRO A 82 16.54 3.27 16.02
N TYR A 83 15.82 3.79 15.02
CA TYR A 83 15.27 5.14 15.04
C TYR A 83 13.90 5.22 15.73
N THR A 84 13.11 4.17 15.62
CA THR A 84 11.82 4.01 16.32
C THR A 84 11.71 2.60 16.91
N ASP A 85 10.82 2.40 17.88
CA ASP A 85 10.44 1.06 18.34
C ASP A 85 9.36 0.41 17.46
N GLY A 86 8.93 1.11 16.41
CA GLY A 86 7.96 0.64 15.43
C GLY A 86 8.60 -0.29 14.40
N GLY A 87 8.15 -0.16 13.17
CA GLY A 87 8.54 -1.03 12.07
C GLY A 87 7.90 -0.58 10.78
N THR A 88 8.43 -1.11 9.68
CA THR A 88 7.93 -0.80 8.35
C THR A 88 6.88 -1.79 7.90
N VAL A 89 5.93 -1.30 7.13
CA VAL A 89 4.90 -2.11 6.48
C VAL A 89 5.16 -2.08 4.98
N ILE A 90 5.25 -3.25 4.36
CA ILE A 90 5.26 -3.40 2.91
C ILE A 90 3.83 -3.64 2.47
N PHE A 91 3.34 -2.76 1.63
CA PHE A 91 2.04 -2.86 0.99
C PHE A 91 2.21 -3.47 -0.40
N LYS A 92 1.30 -4.37 -0.76
CA LYS A 92 1.19 -4.93 -2.11
C LYS A 92 -0.11 -4.43 -2.73
N CYS A 93 0.02 -3.73 -3.84
CA CYS A 93 -1.09 -3.16 -4.58
C CYS A 93 -1.38 -4.01 -5.82
N ARG A 94 -2.65 -4.06 -6.23
CA ARG A 94 -3.08 -4.56 -7.53
C ARG A 94 -4.26 -3.75 -8.04
N LYS A 95 -4.40 -3.68 -9.37
CA LYS A 95 -5.61 -3.14 -9.99
C LYS A 95 -6.73 -4.18 -9.94
N LEU A 96 -7.92 -3.75 -9.55
CA LEU A 96 -9.12 -4.56 -9.69
C LEU A 96 -9.75 -4.25 -11.04
N GLU A 97 -10.12 -5.27 -11.79
CA GLU A 97 -10.98 -5.12 -12.97
C GLU A 97 -12.34 -4.56 -12.54
N GLU A 98 -12.94 -3.71 -13.39
CA GLU A 98 -14.25 -3.08 -13.14
C GLU A 98 -15.41 -4.09 -13.07
#